data_AF-A0A2H0W3F3-F1
#
_entry.id   AF-A0A2H0W3F3-F1
#
_cell.length_a   1.000
_cell.length_b   1.000
_cell.length_c   1.000
_cell.angle_alpha   90.00
_cell.angle_beta   90.00
_cell.angle_gamma   90.00
#
_symmetry.space_group_name_H-M   'P 1'
#
loop_
_entity.id
_entity.type
_entity.pdbx_description
1 polymer ?
#
loop_
_entity_poly.entity_id
_entity_poly.type
_entity_poly.pdbx_seq_one_letter_code
_entity_poly.pdbx_strand_id
1 'polypeptide(L)'
;MWYKILISTIIIALVAIFQITLLGSFGDYLSSFNLLLAVLVLLLFLIDFKWIMYFTITAGLILDIYSSLPFGIFMVSMFLAITVSNFLLLNFFTNRSFYAVASVGLMAILSFNCVFLGVSGLTYVLGVSDFYIDKNYWLRLLFQIINILIILVGLFFIINLSSRRFKPNFVRS
;
A
#
# COMPACT_ATOMS: atom_id res chain seq x y z
N MET A 1 -12.08 -18.97 -12.63
CA MET A 1 -11.72 -18.46 -11.29
C MET A 1 -10.22 -18.44 -11.10
N TRP A 2 -9.51 -19.57 -11.27
CA TRP A 2 -8.04 -19.66 -11.22
C TRP A 2 -7.29 -18.66 -12.12
N TYR A 3 -7.74 -18.45 -13.34
CA TYR A 3 -7.10 -17.49 -14.26
C TYR A 3 -7.11 -16.04 -13.74
N LYS A 4 -8.17 -15.62 -13.01
CA LYS A 4 -8.25 -14.28 -12.42
C LYS A 4 -7.19 -14.10 -11.34
N ILE A 5 -7.01 -15.14 -10.51
CA ILE A 5 -6.00 -15.17 -9.45
C ILE A 5 -4.61 -15.05 -10.07
N LEU A 6 -4.30 -15.89 -11.06
CA LEU A 6 -3.02 -15.88 -11.77
C LEU A 6 -2.70 -14.51 -12.37
N ILE A 7 -3.65 -13.92 -13.12
CA ILE A 7 -3.44 -12.60 -13.73
C ILE A 7 -3.21 -11.53 -12.66
N SER A 8 -3.98 -11.52 -11.58
CA SER A 8 -3.80 -10.52 -10.53
C SER A 8 -2.48 -10.69 -9.77
N THR A 9 -2.05 -11.92 -9.50
CA THR A 9 -0.72 -12.19 -8.92
C THR A 9 0.40 -11.70 -9.84
N ILE A 10 0.27 -11.92 -11.15
CA ILE A 10 1.23 -11.41 -12.14
C ILE A 10 1.26 -9.88 -12.13
N ILE A 11 0.11 -9.21 -12.07
CA ILE A 11 0.04 -7.74 -12.01
C ILE A 11 0.75 -7.22 -10.77
N ILE A 12 0.54 -7.83 -9.61
CA ILE A 12 1.19 -7.41 -8.37
C ILE A 12 2.69 -7.67 -8.41
N ALA A 13 3.11 -8.80 -8.97
CA ALA A 13 4.52 -9.08 -9.17
C ALA A 13 5.16 -8.04 -10.10
N LEU A 14 4.50 -7.66 -11.19
CA LEU A 14 4.96 -6.58 -12.07
C LEU A 14 5.05 -5.24 -11.35
N VAL A 15 4.06 -4.90 -10.52
CA VAL A 15 4.09 -3.67 -9.71
C VAL A 15 5.25 -3.70 -8.71
N ALA A 16 5.49 -4.83 -8.05
CA ALA A 16 6.61 -5.00 -7.14
C ALA A 16 7.96 -4.87 -7.85
N ILE A 17 8.12 -5.53 -9.00
CA ILE A 17 9.33 -5.44 -9.83
C ILE A 17 9.53 -4.00 -10.30
N PHE A 18 8.47 -3.32 -10.75
CA PHE A 18 8.52 -1.93 -11.17
C PHE A 18 8.98 -1.02 -10.03
N GLN A 19 8.46 -1.22 -8.81
CA GLN A 19 8.90 -0.48 -7.63
C GLN A 19 10.38 -0.73 -7.33
N ILE A 20 10.80 -2.00 -7.28
CA ILE A 20 12.18 -2.35 -6.93
C ILE A 20 13.17 -1.81 -7.97
N THR A 21 12.88 -1.99 -9.25
CA THR A 21 13.80 -1.67 -10.35
C THR A 21 13.87 -0.18 -10.65
N LEU A 22 12.72 0.50 -10.77
CA LEU A 22 12.72 1.92 -11.11
C LEU A 22 12.94 2.76 -9.86
N LEU A 23 12.06 2.65 -8.86
CA LEU A 23 12.12 3.53 -7.69
C LEU A 23 13.39 3.28 -6.85
N GLY A 24 13.87 2.04 -6.79
CA GLY A 24 15.13 1.71 -6.13
C GLY A 24 16.39 2.30 -6.80
N SER A 25 16.31 2.66 -8.08
CA SER A 25 17.44 3.23 -8.85
C SER A 25 17.53 4.76 -8.78
N PHE A 26 16.47 5.44 -8.33
CA PHE A 26 16.47 6.88 -8.17
C PHE A 26 17.05 7.31 -6.81
N GLY A 27 17.44 8.58 -6.69
CA GLY A 27 17.98 9.14 -5.46
C GLY A 27 17.02 9.05 -4.25
N ASP A 28 17.55 9.33 -3.05
CA ASP A 28 16.94 9.10 -1.73
C ASP A 28 15.45 9.52 -1.59
N TYR A 29 15.01 10.52 -2.33
CA TYR A 29 13.61 10.99 -2.32
C TYR A 29 12.66 10.00 -3.00
N LEU A 30 13.02 9.49 -4.17
CA LEU A 30 12.16 8.64 -4.98
C LEU A 30 12.24 7.17 -4.53
N SER A 31 13.36 6.75 -3.94
CA SER A 31 13.49 5.40 -3.35
C SER A 31 12.61 5.19 -2.12
N SER A 32 12.17 6.28 -1.49
CA SER A 32 11.21 6.22 -0.37
C SER A 32 9.78 5.85 -0.80
N PHE A 33 9.46 5.83 -2.10
CA PHE A 33 8.10 5.53 -2.58
C PHE A 33 7.66 4.10 -2.26
N ASN A 34 6.60 3.96 -1.45
CA ASN A 34 5.89 2.70 -1.28
C ASN A 34 4.69 2.62 -2.25
N LEU A 35 5.00 2.46 -3.54
CA LEU A 35 4.02 2.41 -4.61
C LEU A 35 3.06 1.23 -4.44
N LEU A 36 3.58 0.10 -3.97
CA LEU A 36 2.81 -1.11 -3.77
C LEU A 36 1.72 -0.93 -2.70
N LEU A 37 2.05 -0.30 -1.56
CA LEU A 37 1.05 0.06 -0.55
C LEU A 37 -0.01 1.02 -1.12
N ALA A 38 0.40 2.02 -1.91
CA ALA A 38 -0.51 2.96 -2.55
C ALA A 38 -1.52 2.25 -3.48
N VAL A 39 -1.04 1.30 -4.29
CA VAL A 39 -1.88 0.49 -5.18
C VAL A 39 -2.82 -0.39 -4.36
N LEU A 40 -2.35 -1.05 -3.31
CA LEU A 40 -3.20 -1.89 -2.45
C LEU A 40 -4.32 -1.07 -1.76
N VAL A 41 -3.99 0.12 -1.24
CA VAL A 41 -4.97 1.04 -0.64
C VAL A 41 -6.01 1.46 -1.66
N LEU A 42 -5.61 1.73 -2.90
CA LEU A 42 -6.56 2.07 -3.95
C LEU A 42 -7.45 0.89 -4.32
N LEU A 43 -6.86 -0.31 -4.48
CA LEU A 43 -7.62 -1.53 -4.76
C LEU A 43 -8.67 -1.82 -3.68
N LEU A 44 -8.43 -1.38 -2.44
CA LEU A 44 -9.38 -1.38 -1.33
C LEU A 44 -10.73 -0.72 -1.67
N PHE A 45 -10.72 0.31 -2.53
CA PHE A 45 -11.94 0.97 -2.99
C PHE A 45 -12.61 0.28 -4.19
N LEU A 46 -11.89 -0.59 -4.91
CA LEU A 46 -12.34 -1.15 -6.19
C LEU A 46 -12.74 -2.62 -6.12
N ILE A 47 -12.18 -3.39 -5.20
CA ILE A 47 -12.33 -4.85 -5.13
C ILE A 47 -12.73 -5.27 -3.70
N ASP A 48 -13.34 -6.44 -3.55
CA ASP A 48 -13.67 -7.01 -2.24
C ASP A 48 -12.43 -7.30 -1.39
N PHE A 49 -12.56 -7.05 -0.09
CA PHE A 49 -11.49 -7.22 0.91
C PHE A 49 -10.79 -8.59 0.84
N LYS A 50 -11.55 -9.67 0.59
CA LYS A 50 -11.00 -11.03 0.45
C LYS A 50 -9.89 -11.10 -0.60
N TRP A 51 -10.08 -10.46 -1.76
CA TRP A 51 -9.09 -10.46 -2.84
C TRP A 51 -7.88 -9.57 -2.52
N ILE A 52 -8.12 -8.41 -1.92
CA ILE A 52 -7.05 -7.52 -1.50
C ILE A 52 -6.15 -8.20 -0.48
N MET A 53 -6.70 -8.98 0.45
CA MET A 53 -5.89 -9.72 1.42
C MET A 53 -4.94 -10.72 0.75
N TYR A 54 -5.40 -11.45 -0.28
CA TYR A 54 -4.50 -12.29 -1.07
C TYR A 54 -3.37 -11.46 -1.69
N PHE A 55 -3.71 -10.29 -2.26
CA PHE A 55 -2.76 -9.39 -2.90
C PHE A 55 -1.73 -8.84 -1.93
N THR A 56 -2.17 -8.41 -0.74
CA THR A 56 -1.33 -7.91 0.33
C THR A 56 -0.34 -8.96 0.81
N ILE A 57 -0.80 -10.21 1.01
CA ILE A 57 0.09 -11.31 1.41
C ILE A 57 1.10 -11.61 0.30
N THR A 58 0.66 -11.75 -0.96
CA THR A 58 1.57 -12.02 -2.07
C THR A 58 2.62 -10.91 -2.25
N ALA A 59 2.22 -9.66 -2.11
CA ALA A 59 3.10 -8.54 -2.28
C ALA A 59 4.12 -8.41 -1.14
N GLY A 60 3.67 -8.62 0.09
CA GLY A 60 4.55 -8.67 1.25
C GLY A 60 5.58 -9.78 1.15
N LEU A 61 5.16 -10.99 0.72
CA LEU A 61 6.06 -12.11 0.46
C LEU A 61 7.12 -11.79 -0.59
N ILE A 62 6.75 -11.13 -1.69
CA ILE A 62 7.70 -10.72 -2.73
C ILE A 62 8.75 -9.75 -2.15
N LEU A 63 8.32 -8.79 -1.33
CA LEU A 63 9.22 -7.85 -0.67
C LEU A 63 10.12 -8.52 0.37
N ASP A 64 9.59 -9.48 1.13
CA ASP A 64 10.37 -10.26 2.08
C ASP A 64 11.43 -11.13 1.40
N ILE A 65 11.15 -11.70 0.22
CA ILE A 65 12.15 -12.46 -0.57
C ILE A 65 13.27 -11.56 -1.10
N TYR A 66 12.94 -10.30 -1.45
CA TYR A 66 13.92 -9.34 -1.94
C TYR A 66 14.75 -8.68 -0.82
N SER A 67 14.20 -8.60 0.39
CA SER A 67 14.82 -7.91 1.51
C SER A 67 15.89 -8.75 2.22
N SER A 68 16.91 -8.08 2.76
CA SER A 68 17.86 -8.66 3.71
C SER A 68 17.34 -8.72 5.16
N LEU A 69 16.12 -8.22 5.41
CA LEU A 69 15.50 -8.24 6.73
C LEU A 69 14.91 -9.63 7.05
N PRO A 70 14.65 -9.94 8.33
CA PRO A 70 13.94 -11.15 8.71
C PRO A 70 12.64 -11.35 7.94
N PHE A 71 12.47 -12.57 7.43
CA PHE A 71 11.33 -12.94 6.61
C PHE A 71 10.01 -12.70 7.37
N GLY A 72 9.06 -12.05 6.71
CA GLY A 72 7.71 -11.80 7.22
C GLY A 72 7.49 -10.37 7.73
N ILE A 73 8.52 -9.54 7.85
CA ILE A 73 8.37 -8.15 8.31
C ILE A 73 7.50 -7.35 7.35
N PHE A 74 7.73 -7.45 6.03
CA PHE A 74 6.90 -6.73 5.05
C PHE A 74 5.52 -7.34 4.94
N MET A 75 5.40 -8.67 4.95
CA MET A 75 4.10 -9.35 4.94
C MET A 75 3.21 -8.92 6.10
N VAL A 76 3.71 -8.95 7.34
CA VAL A 76 2.94 -8.58 8.53
C VAL A 76 2.61 -7.08 8.52
N SER A 77 3.58 -6.23 8.17
CA SER A 77 3.38 -4.78 8.07
C SER A 77 2.30 -4.41 7.06
N MET A 78 2.34 -4.98 5.85
CA MET A 78 1.34 -4.71 4.82
C MET A 78 -0.03 -5.29 5.19
N PHE A 79 -0.07 -6.50 5.73
CA PHE A 79 -1.30 -7.15 6.17
C PHE A 79 -2.05 -6.31 7.20
N LEU A 80 -1.35 -5.86 8.24
CA LEU A 80 -1.95 -5.04 9.29
C LEU A 80 -2.33 -3.65 8.75
N ALA A 81 -1.52 -3.04 7.90
CA ALA A 81 -1.84 -1.75 7.31
C ALA A 81 -3.16 -1.79 6.53
N ILE A 82 -3.32 -2.79 5.66
CA ILE A 82 -4.54 -2.95 4.86
C ILE A 82 -5.75 -3.34 5.72
N THR A 83 -5.54 -4.14 6.76
CA THR A 83 -6.62 -4.49 7.70
C THR A 83 -7.13 -3.25 8.43
N VAL A 84 -6.22 -2.39 8.93
CA VAL A 84 -6.56 -1.11 9.57
C VAL A 84 -7.25 -0.17 8.58
N SER A 85 -6.73 -0.04 7.36
CA SER A 85 -7.34 0.77 6.31
C SER A 85 -8.76 0.32 5.96
N ASN A 86 -9.00 -1.00 5.87
CA ASN A 86 -10.34 -1.54 5.62
C ASN A 86 -11.28 -1.29 6.79
N PHE A 87 -10.80 -1.47 8.02
CA PHE A 87 -11.58 -1.15 9.22
C PHE A 87 -11.99 0.33 9.24
N LEU A 88 -11.08 1.24 8.90
CA LEU A 88 -11.39 2.67 8.79
C LEU A 88 -12.43 2.96 7.70
N LEU A 89 -12.28 2.32 6.53
CA LEU A 89 -13.21 2.49 5.41
C LEU A 89 -14.64 2.08 5.81
N LEU A 90 -14.79 0.91 6.44
CA LEU A 90 -16.11 0.38 6.80
C LEU A 90 -16.79 1.14 7.95
N ASN A 91 -16.02 1.62 8.94
CA ASN A 91 -16.59 2.22 10.15
C ASN A 91 -16.71 3.75 10.10
N PHE A 92 -15.79 4.44 9.42
CA PHE A 92 -15.71 5.90 9.45
C PHE A 92 -16.09 6.57 8.13
N PHE A 93 -15.96 5.87 7.00
CA PHE A 93 -16.15 6.48 5.67
C PHE A 93 -17.37 5.93 4.94
N THR A 94 -18.52 6.56 5.16
CA THR A 94 -19.77 6.24 4.45
C THR A 94 -19.75 6.66 2.98
N ASN A 95 -19.00 7.72 2.65
CA ASN A 95 -18.88 8.25 1.29
C ASN A 95 -17.46 8.07 0.76
N ARG A 96 -17.34 7.59 -0.48
CA ARG A 96 -16.08 7.50 -1.25
C ARG A 96 -15.62 8.88 -1.73
N SER A 97 -15.41 9.78 -0.78
CA SER A 97 -14.93 11.13 -1.01
C SER A 97 -13.41 11.18 -1.10
N PHE A 98 -12.89 12.26 -1.67
CA PHE A 98 -11.45 12.55 -1.71
C PHE A 98 -10.81 12.46 -0.31
N TYR A 99 -11.47 13.02 0.69
CA TYR A 99 -11.00 13.01 2.07
C TYR A 99 -10.89 11.60 2.66
N ALA A 100 -11.82 10.71 2.31
CA ALA A 100 -11.76 9.31 2.73
C ALA A 100 -10.53 8.61 2.12
N VAL A 101 -10.25 8.82 0.84
CA VAL A 101 -9.08 8.21 0.19
C VAL A 101 -7.77 8.72 0.81
N ALA A 102 -7.64 10.03 1.00
CA ALA A 102 -6.44 10.63 1.58
C ALA A 102 -6.20 10.17 3.02
N SER A 103 -7.24 10.14 3.86
CA SER A 103 -7.14 9.71 5.26
C SER A 103 -6.85 8.22 5.39
N VAL A 104 -7.48 7.36 4.58
CA VAL A 104 -7.18 5.93 4.54
C VAL A 104 -5.74 5.68 4.09
N GLY A 105 -5.23 6.44 3.12
CA GLY A 105 -3.83 6.39 2.69
C GLY A 105 -2.84 6.80 3.78
N LEU A 106 -3.13 7.90 4.48
CA LEU A 106 -2.33 8.34 5.63
C LEU A 106 -2.26 7.26 6.70
N MET A 107 -3.41 6.70 7.07
CA MET A 107 -3.47 5.66 8.09
C MET A 107 -2.80 4.36 7.63
N ALA A 108 -2.86 4.03 6.34
CA ALA A 108 -2.13 2.89 5.79
C ALA A 108 -0.61 3.05 6.00
N ILE A 109 -0.04 4.22 5.74
CA ILE A 109 1.39 4.46 5.93
C ILE A 109 1.79 4.46 7.39
N LEU A 110 1.01 5.12 8.24
CA LEU A 110 1.31 5.20 9.66
C LEU A 110 1.24 3.82 10.30
N SER A 111 0.20 3.03 9.99
CA SER A 111 0.08 1.65 10.47
C SER A 111 1.19 0.75 9.91
N PHE A 112 1.50 0.85 8.61
CA PHE A 112 2.61 0.11 8.00
C PHE A 112 3.93 0.38 8.72
N ASN A 113 4.31 1.65 8.89
CA ASN A 113 5.58 2.02 9.53
C ASN A 113 5.60 1.69 11.03
N CYS A 114 4.47 1.86 11.73
CA CYS A 114 4.36 1.49 13.15
C CYS A 114 4.59 -0.01 13.35
N VAL A 115 3.94 -0.85 12.54
CA VAL A 115 4.15 -2.30 12.58
C VAL A 115 5.56 -2.66 12.15
N PHE A 116 6.09 -2.06 11.09
CA PHE A 116 7.45 -2.31 10.62
C PHE A 116 8.49 -2.05 11.72
N LEU A 117 8.39 -0.91 12.41
CA LEU A 117 9.24 -0.57 13.56
C LEU A 117 9.04 -1.53 14.74
N GLY A 118 7.78 -1.91 15.03
CA GLY A 118 7.47 -2.84 16.11
C GLY A 118 8.08 -4.22 15.86
N VAL A 119 7.87 -4.80 14.68
CA VAL A 119 8.37 -6.13 14.33
C VAL A 119 9.90 -6.12 14.21
N SER A 120 10.49 -5.11 13.57
CA SER A 120 11.96 -4.99 13.50
C SER A 120 12.61 -4.76 14.87
N GLY A 121 11.94 -4.02 15.76
CA GLY A 121 12.39 -3.86 17.15
C GLY A 121 12.34 -5.19 17.91
N LEU A 122 11.30 -6.00 17.71
CA LEU A 122 11.21 -7.33 18.30
C LEU A 122 12.31 -8.27 17.79
N THR A 123 12.59 -8.29 16.49
CA THR A 123 13.65 -9.15 15.94
C THR A 123 15.03 -8.76 16.44
N TYR A 124 15.25 -7.47 16.72
CA TYR A 124 16.47 -6.98 17.37
C TYR A 124 16.60 -7.44 18.82
N VAL A 125 15.55 -7.31 19.63
CA VAL A 125 15.55 -7.77 21.03
C VAL A 125 15.80 -9.28 21.11
N LEU A 126 15.35 -10.04 20.12
CA LEU A 126 15.59 -11.48 20.00
C LEU A 126 16.98 -11.84 19.44
N GLY A 127 17.79 -10.86 19.04
CA GLY A 127 19.14 -11.09 18.49
C GLY A 127 19.15 -11.70 17.10
N VAL A 128 18.04 -11.61 16.35
CA VAL A 128 17.89 -12.20 15.01
C VAL A 128 18.43 -11.26 13.92
N SER A 129 18.38 -9.95 14.16
CA SER A 129 18.80 -8.94 13.18
C SER A 129 19.27 -7.66 13.86
N ASP A 130 20.17 -6.93 13.23
CA ASP A 130 20.52 -5.58 13.66
C ASP A 130 19.35 -4.62 13.43
N PHE A 131 19.04 -3.79 14.43
CA PHE A 131 18.04 -2.75 14.30
C PHE A 131 18.65 -1.55 13.58
N TYR A 132 18.22 -1.32 12.34
CA TYR A 132 18.71 -0.20 11.56
C TYR A 132 17.62 0.87 11.39
N ILE A 133 17.70 1.92 12.23
CA ILE A 133 17.03 3.19 11.97
C ILE A 133 18.08 4.18 11.50
N ASP A 134 17.97 4.59 10.25
CA ASP A 134 18.80 5.66 9.67
C ASP A 134 18.46 7.01 10.34
N LYS A 135 19.44 7.91 10.45
CA LYS A 135 19.25 9.29 10.93
C LYS A 135 18.18 10.02 10.13
N ASN A 136 18.05 9.69 8.85
CA ASN A 136 17.08 10.26 7.93
C ASN A 136 15.71 9.53 7.93
N TYR A 137 15.46 8.57 8.82
CA TYR A 137 14.23 7.78 8.84
C TYR A 137 12.96 8.65 8.90
N TRP A 138 12.91 9.61 9.83
CA TRP A 138 11.75 10.49 9.99
C TRP A 138 11.47 11.34 8.75
N LEU A 139 12.54 11.78 8.10
CA LEU A 139 12.46 12.55 6.86
C LEU A 139 12.01 11.67 5.68
N ARG A 140 12.47 10.41 5.60
CA ARG A 140 11.94 9.42 4.63
C ARG A 140 10.47 9.09 4.89
N LEU A 141 10.03 9.02 6.14
CA LEU A 141 8.63 8.82 6.50
C LEU A 141 7.75 10.00 6.04
N LEU A 142 8.22 11.24 6.22
CA LEU A 142 7.54 12.42 5.69
C LEU A 142 7.42 12.36 4.16
N PHE A 143 8.48 11.98 3.45
CA PHE A 143 8.41 11.80 2.00
C PHE A 143 7.47 10.68 1.61
N GLN A 144 7.48 9.55 2.30
CA GLN A 144 6.51 8.47 2.10
C GLN A 144 5.06 8.98 2.20
N ILE A 145 4.74 9.77 3.22
CA ILE A 145 3.42 10.39 3.41
C ILE A 145 3.07 11.30 2.23
N ILE A 146 3.96 12.21 1.85
CA ILE A 146 3.72 13.14 0.73
C ILE A 146 3.50 12.35 -0.57
N ASN A 147 4.34 11.35 -0.81
CA ASN A 147 4.34 10.55 -2.02
C ASN A 147 3.06 9.71 -2.17
N ILE A 148 2.58 9.06 -1.11
CA ILE A 148 1.33 8.30 -1.20
C ILE A 148 0.13 9.21 -1.40
N LEU A 149 0.14 10.39 -0.76
CA LEU A 149 -0.93 11.36 -0.95
C LEU A 149 -0.95 11.80 -2.40
N ILE A 150 0.19 12.18 -2.98
CA ILE A 150 0.28 12.57 -4.40
C ILE A 150 -0.26 11.45 -5.31
N ILE A 151 0.15 10.19 -5.07
CA ILE A 151 -0.32 9.05 -5.87
C ILE A 151 -1.84 8.86 -5.73
N LEU A 152 -2.35 8.81 -4.51
CA LEU A 152 -3.76 8.56 -4.25
C LEU A 152 -4.63 9.69 -4.79
N VAL A 153 -4.18 10.94 -4.66
CA VAL A 153 -4.82 12.11 -5.26
C VAL A 153 -4.84 11.99 -6.77
N GLY A 154 -3.69 11.74 -7.40
CA GLY A 154 -3.58 11.61 -8.86
C GLY A 154 -4.46 10.49 -9.40
N LEU A 155 -4.41 9.32 -8.78
CA LEU A 155 -5.22 8.17 -9.18
C LEU A 155 -6.71 8.38 -8.92
N PHE A 156 -7.08 9.03 -7.81
CA PHE A 156 -8.48 9.40 -7.56
C PHE A 156 -9.03 10.33 -8.64
N PHE A 157 -8.25 11.32 -9.09
CA PHE A 157 -8.66 12.18 -10.19
C PHE A 157 -8.83 11.40 -11.50
N ILE A 158 -7.92 10.48 -11.82
CA ILE A 158 -8.03 9.61 -13.01
C ILE A 158 -9.32 8.78 -12.95
N ILE A 159 -9.62 8.16 -11.80
CA ILE A 159 -10.83 7.36 -11.60
C ILE A 159 -12.08 8.24 -11.69
N ASN A 160 -12.09 9.42 -11.07
CA ASN A 160 -13.24 10.33 -11.10
C ASN A 160 -13.51 10.85 -12.52
N LEU A 161 -12.46 11.18 -13.28
CA LEU A 161 -12.58 11.58 -14.69
C LEU A 161 -13.12 10.45 -15.56
N SER A 162 -12.65 9.22 -15.34
CA SER A 162 -13.15 8.03 -16.04
C SER A 162 -14.62 7.73 -15.67
N SER A 163 -14.95 7.79 -14.37
CA SER A 163 -16.30 7.54 -13.84
C SER A 163 -17.34 8.56 -14.28
N ARG A 164 -16.96 9.84 -14.53
CA ARG A 164 -17.86 10.84 -15.11
C ARG A 164 -18.40 10.46 -16.49
N ARG A 165 -17.68 9.61 -17.25
CA ARG A 165 -18.18 9.05 -18.53
C ARG A 165 -19.14 7.87 -18.34
N PHE A 166 -19.26 7.32 -17.13
CA PHE A 166 -20.16 6.24 -16.75
C PHE A 166 -21.32 6.71 -15.84
N LYS A 167 -21.83 7.93 -16.02
CA LYS A 167 -23.20 8.22 -15.58
C LYS A 167 -24.12 7.58 -16.62
N PRO A 168 -24.89 6.53 -16.30
CA PRO A 168 -26.02 6.20 -17.15
C PRO A 168 -26.92 7.43 -17.14
N ASN A 169 -27.25 7.95 -18.31
CA ASN A 169 -28.46 8.74 -18.47
C ASN A 169 -29.61 7.85 -17.96
N PHE A 170 -29.97 7.98 -16.69
CA PHE A 170 -31.30 7.60 -16.25
C PHE A 170 -32.25 8.57 -16.95
N VAL A 171 -32.66 8.16 -18.15
CA VAL A 171 -33.84 8.69 -18.82
C VAL A 171 -34.98 8.53 -17.83
N ARG A 172 -35.58 9.66 -17.47
CA ARG A 172 -36.89 9.70 -16.83
C ARG A 172 -37.87 8.86 -17.65
N SER A 173 -38.56 7.95 -17.00
CA SER A 173 -39.94 7.60 -17.32
C SER A 173 -40.64 7.25 -16.03
#